data_AF-A0A392NGL4-F1
#
_entry.id   AF-A0A392NGL4-F1
#
_cell.length_a   1.000
_cell.length_b   1.000
_cell.length_c   1.000
_cell.angle_alpha   90.00
_cell.angle_beta   90.00
_cell.angle_gamma   90.00
#
_symmetry.space_group_name_H-M   'P 1'
#
loop_
_entity.id
_entity.type
_entity.pdbx_description
1 polymer ?
#
loop_
_entity_poly.entity_id
_entity_poly.type
_entity_poly.pdbx_seq_one_letter_code
_entity_poly.pdbx_strand_id
1 'polypeptide(L)' 'MATIVQYALALFCLLVLMQKGDAYEFVVGGQNGWSVPSDPNANPYNQWAEKSRFQVGDSL' A
#
# COMPACT_ATOMS: atom_id res chain seq x y z
N MET A 1 33.37 -19.99 -9.83
CA MET A 1 32.15 -19.49 -10.50
C MET A 1 30.89 -20.07 -9.85
N ALA A 2 30.72 -21.40 -9.81
CA ALA A 2 29.52 -22.04 -9.23
C ALA A 2 29.27 -21.72 -7.74
N THR A 3 30.32 -21.68 -6.91
CA THR A 3 30.21 -21.36 -5.47
C THR A 3 29.70 -19.94 -5.23
N ILE A 4 30.17 -18.97 -6.02
CA ILE A 4 29.75 -17.56 -5.92
C ILE A 4 28.27 -17.43 -6.28
N VAL A 5 27.81 -18.11 -7.34
CA VAL A 5 26.40 -18.11 -7.75
C VAL A 5 25.51 -18.71 -6.65
N GLN A 6 25.95 -19.78 -5.99
CA GLN A 6 25.20 -20.40 -4.90
C GLN A 6 25.06 -19.50 -3.68
N TYR A 7 26.15 -18.82 -3.26
CA TYR A 7 26.08 -17.86 -2.16
C TYR A 7 25.20 -16.64 -2.51
N ALA A 8 25.28 -16.14 -3.75
CA ALA A 8 24.44 -15.05 -4.22
C ALA A 8 22.95 -15.42 -4.22
N LEU A 9 22.61 -16.63 -4.67
CA LEU A 9 21.23 -17.14 -4.64
C LEU A 9 20.72 -17.31 -3.21
N ALA A 10 21.52 -17.88 -2.31
CA ALA A 10 21.16 -18.04 -0.92
C ALA A 10 20.90 -16.69 -0.23
N LEU A 11 21.75 -15.68 -0.49
CA LEU A 11 21.56 -14.32 0.00
C LEU A 11 20.27 -13.70 -0.56
N PHE A 12 20.02 -13.84 -1.86
CA PHE A 12 18.80 -13.34 -2.49
C PHE A 12 17.53 -13.96 -1.87
N CYS A 13 17.51 -15.28 -1.66
CA CYS A 13 16.41 -15.96 -0.98
C CYS A 13 16.19 -15.42 0.44
N LEU A 14 17.26 -15.21 1.21
CA LEU A 14 17.20 -14.61 2.55
C LEU A 14 16.60 -13.19 2.52
N LEU A 15 16.97 -12.37 1.56
CA LEU A 15 16.43 -11.01 1.40
C LEU A 15 14.94 -11.01 1.05
N VAL A 16 14.48 -11.96 0.21
CA VAL A 16 13.05 -12.10 -0.13
C VAL A 16 12.22 -12.51 1.10
N LEU A 17 12.77 -13.38 1.97
CA LEU A 17 12.09 -13.79 3.20
C LEU A 17 11.98 -12.66 4.25
N MET A 18 12.82 -11.64 4.15
CA MET A 18 12.83 -10.48 5.07
C MET A 18 11.85 -9.37 4.67
N GLN A 19 11.03 -9.56 3.63
CA GLN A 19 10.03 -8.58 3.24
C GLN A 19 8.96 -8.46 4.33
N LYS A 20 8.89 -7.30 4.97
CA LYS A 20 7.79 -6.94 5.86
C LYS A 20 6.61 -6.51 5.01
N GLY A 21 5.42 -7.02 5.30
CA GLY A 21 4.20 -6.45 4.79
C GLY A 21 3.94 -5.15 5.54
N ASP A 22 4.11 -4.01 4.88
CA ASP A 22 3.72 -2.72 5.44
C ASP A 22 2.22 -2.54 5.24
N ALA A 23 1.49 -2.43 6.36
CA ALA A 23 0.09 -2.05 6.38
C ALA A 23 -0.03 -0.54 6.62
N TYR A 24 -0.92 0.12 5.90
CA TYR A 24 -1.18 1.54 6.00
C TYR A 24 -2.61 1.80 6.48
N GLU A 25 -2.78 2.79 7.36
CA GLU A 25 -4.08 3.31 7.78
C GLU A 25 -4.40 4.55 6.95
N PHE A 26 -5.43 4.45 6.12
CA PHE A 26 -5.85 5.55 5.26
C PHE A 26 -6.92 6.40 5.93
N VAL A 27 -6.68 7.70 6.06
CA VAL A 27 -7.75 8.64 6.40
C VAL A 27 -8.72 8.77 5.22
N VAL A 28 -9.94 8.24 5.36
CA VAL A 28 -10.99 8.34 4.33
C VAL A 28 -11.30 9.81 4.02
N GLY A 29 -11.25 10.17 2.73
CA GLY A 29 -11.43 11.56 2.27
C GLY A 29 -10.22 12.47 2.49
N GLY A 30 -9.11 11.95 3.03
CA GLY A 30 -7.89 12.70 3.28
C GLY A 30 -8.12 13.86 4.26
N GLN A 31 -7.64 15.06 3.91
CA GLN A 31 -7.82 16.25 4.74
C GLN A 31 -9.29 16.65 4.95
N ASN A 32 -10.19 16.25 4.05
CA ASN A 32 -11.62 16.56 4.15
C ASN A 32 -12.38 15.56 5.05
N GLY A 33 -11.74 14.44 5.43
CA GLY A 33 -12.33 13.40 6.27
C GLY A 33 -13.60 12.77 5.70
N TRP A 34 -14.34 12.08 6.57
CA TRP A 34 -15.64 11.47 6.25
C TRP A 34 -16.80 12.37 6.69
N SER A 35 -17.43 13.02 5.71
CA SER A 35 -18.57 13.92 5.87
C SER A 35 -19.55 13.86 4.67
N VAL A 36 -20.75 14.43 4.81
CA VAL A 36 -21.67 14.56 3.68
C VAL A 36 -21.14 15.61 2.71
N PRO A 37 -20.94 15.30 1.41
CA PRO A 37 -20.49 16.30 0.45
C PRO A 37 -21.48 17.46 0.34
N SER A 38 -20.97 18.70 0.34
CA SER A 38 -21.80 19.91 0.23
C SER A 38 -22.47 20.05 -1.14
N ASP A 39 -21.83 19.54 -2.19
CA ASP A 39 -22.39 19.45 -3.54
C ASP A 39 -22.94 18.03 -3.78
N PRO A 40 -24.25 17.88 -4.04
CA PRO A 40 -24.87 16.58 -4.32
C PRO A 40 -24.30 15.84 -5.53
N ASN A 41 -23.65 16.56 -6.46
CA ASN A 41 -23.03 15.98 -7.64
C ASN A 41 -21.54 15.67 -7.44
N ALA A 42 -20.94 16.08 -6.32
CA ALA A 42 -19.55 15.81 -6.04
C ALA A 42 -19.34 14.34 -5.66
N ASN A 43 -18.19 13.79 -6.09
CA ASN A 43 -17.80 12.43 -5.77
C ASN A 43 -16.40 12.39 -5.11
N PRO A 44 -16.24 13.03 -3.94
CA PRO A 44 -14.93 13.21 -3.32
C PRO A 44 -14.31 11.88 -2.87
N TYR A 45 -15.13 10.90 -2.49
CA TYR A 45 -14.64 9.60 -2.01
C TYR A 45 -14.14 8.71 -3.13
N ASN A 46 -14.78 8.69 -4.30
CA ASN A 46 -14.20 7.97 -5.44
C ASN A 46 -12.89 8.64 -5.89
N GLN A 47 -12.85 9.97 -5.95
CA GLN A 47 -11.62 10.70 -6.30
C GLN A 47 -10.47 10.47 -5.31
N TRP A 48 -10.78 10.31 -4.02
CA TRP A 48 -9.80 9.92 -3.01
C TRP A 48 -9.36 8.47 -3.21
N ALA A 49 -10.30 7.55 -3.42
CA ALA A 49 -10.01 6.13 -3.59
C ALA A 49 -9.16 5.86 -4.85
N GLU A 50 -9.42 6.58 -5.95
CA GLU A 50 -8.63 6.52 -7.19
C GLU A 50 -7.16 6.93 -6.99
N LYS A 51 -6.88 7.76 -5.98
CA LYS A 51 -5.51 8.21 -5.63
C LYS A 51 -4.84 7.33 -4.58
N SER A 52 -5.60 6.47 -3.91
CA SER A 52 -5.10 5.56 -2.88
C SER A 52 -4.67 4.23 -3.50
N ARG A 53 -3.53 3.68 -3.02
CA ARG A 53 -3.07 2.34 -3.39
C ARG A 53 -3.32 1.38 -2.23
N PHE A 54 -4.49 0.76 -2.22
CA PHE A 54 -4.85 -0.23 -1.21
C PHE A 54 -4.09 -1.54 -1.44
N GLN A 55 -3.59 -2.10 -0.35
CA GLN A 55 -2.89 -3.37 -0.27
C GLN A 55 -3.56 -4.28 0.78
N VAL A 56 -3.30 -5.58 0.70
CA VAL A 56 -3.80 -6.54 1.69
C VAL A 56 -3.14 -6.25 3.03
N GLY A 57 -3.96 -6.01 4.06
CA GLY A 57 -3.51 -5.66 5.41
C GLY A 57 -3.76 -4.20 5.79
N ASP A 58 -4.08 -3.34 4.81
CA ASP A 58 -4.40 -1.93 5.07
C ASP A 58 -5.74 -1.76 5.83
N SER A 59 -5.91 -0.58 6.41
CA SER A 59 -7.12 -0.15 7.12
C SER A 59 -7.57 1.25 6.69
N LEU A 60 -8.81 1.62 7.03
CA LEU A 60 -9.47 2.88 6.67
C LEU A 60 -10.00 3.59 7.93
#